data_AF-A0A0M3J962-F1
#
_entry.id   AF-A0A0M3J962-F1
#
_cell.length_a   1.000
_cell.length_b   1.000
_cell.length_c   1.000
_cell.angle_alpha   90.00
_cell.angle_beta   90.00
_cell.angle_gamma   90.00
#
_symmetry.space_group_name_H-M   'P 1'
#
loop_
_entity.id
_entity.type
_entity.pdbx_description
1 polymer ?
#
loop_
_entity_poly.entity_id
_entity_poly.type
_entity_poly.pdbx_seq_one_letter_code
_entity_poly.pdbx_strand_id
1 'polypeptide(L)' 'MDEVRRECATLIPQDINYATIEGLSFECKEKFEIWRPQNLAAASRIPGVTPQALCSLLRYLKAPTQSLANSIGESAKL' A
#
# COMPACT_ATOMS: atom_id res chain seq x y z
N MET A 1 -17.23 -0.93 1.49
CA MET A 1 -16.75 -0.65 0.11
C MET A 1 -16.84 0.84 -0.23
N ASP A 2 -17.81 1.54 0.36
CA ASP A 2 -18.08 2.96 0.18
C ASP A 2 -16.92 3.87 0.57
N GLU A 3 -16.15 3.52 1.60
CA GLU A 3 -15.03 4.35 2.05
C GLU A 3 -13.87 4.35 1.05
N VAL A 4 -13.46 3.18 0.52
CA VAL A 4 -12.46 3.05 -0.56
C VAL A 4 -12.91 3.81 -1.82
N ARG A 5 -14.21 3.83 -2.11
CA ARG A 5 -14.76 4.61 -3.22
C ARG A 5 -14.68 6.11 -2.99
N ARG A 6 -14.93 6.59 -1.77
CA ARG A 6 -14.79 8.02 -1.42
C ARG A 6 -13.33 8.46 -1.45
N GLU A 7 -12.44 7.59 -0.97
CA GLU A 7 -11.00 7.81 -0.90
C GLU A 7 -10.27 7.40 -2.19
N CYS A 8 -10.98 7.19 -3.29
CA CYS A 8 -10.37 6.82 -4.57
C CYS A 8 -9.43 7.91 -5.12
N ALA A 9 -9.66 9.16 -4.70
CA ALA A 9 -8.82 10.31 -5.00
C ALA A 9 -7.57 10.42 -4.13
N THR A 10 -7.44 9.59 -3.09
CA THR A 10 -6.28 9.60 -2.19
C THR A 10 -5.03 9.20 -2.96
N LEU A 11 -4.07 10.12 -3.02
CA LEU A 11 -2.80 9.93 -3.67
C LEU A 11 -1.92 9.00 -2.83
N ILE A 12 -1.27 8.07 -3.50
CA ILE A 12 -0.32 7.17 -2.88
C ILE A 12 1.07 7.78 -3.12
N PRO A 13 1.84 8.08 -2.04
CA PRO A 13 3.19 8.58 -2.21
C PRO A 13 4.05 7.51 -2.90
N GLN A 14 4.90 7.93 -3.83
CA GLN A 14 5.78 7.01 -4.56
C GLN A 14 6.85 6.37 -3.67
N ASP A 15 7.09 6.94 -2.49
CA ASP A 15 8.01 6.39 -1.49
C ASP A 15 7.34 5.33 -0.58
N ILE A 16 6.07 5.00 -0.82
CA ILE A 16 5.38 3.98 -0.03
C ILE A 16 6.07 2.62 -0.19
N ASN A 17 6.28 1.94 0.94
CA ASN A 17 6.77 0.57 0.94
C ASN A 17 5.62 -0.41 1.13
N TYR A 18 5.08 -0.95 0.03
CA TYR A 18 3.99 -1.93 0.05
C TYR A 18 4.34 -3.20 0.82
N ALA A 19 5.63 -3.54 0.95
CA ALA A 19 6.08 -4.69 1.74
C ALA A 19 5.79 -4.51 3.24
N THR A 20 5.77 -3.28 3.74
CA THR A 20 5.48 -2.96 5.14
C THR A 20 3.98 -2.95 5.48
N ILE A 21 3.11 -2.99 4.48
CA ILE A 21 1.66 -2.96 4.70
C ILE A 21 1.21 -4.32 5.22
N GLU A 22 0.75 -4.32 6.46
CA GLU A 22 0.17 -5.47 7.13
C GLU A 22 -1.23 -5.76 6.58
N GLY A 23 -1.55 -7.03 6.36
CA GLY A 23 -2.82 -7.44 5.75
C GLY A 23 -2.85 -7.37 4.22
N LEU A 24 -1.71 -7.16 3.56
CA LEU A 24 -1.54 -7.47 2.14
C LEU A 24 -0.91 -8.85 1.96
N SER A 25 -1.52 -9.67 1.10
CA SER A 25 -0.88 -10.89 0.59
C SER A 25 0.31 -10.55 -0.30
N PHE A 26 1.29 -11.45 -0.37
CA PHE A 26 2.49 -11.29 -1.20
C PHE A 26 2.15 -10.96 -2.66
N GLU A 27 1.15 -11.64 -3.23
CA GLU A 27 0.68 -11.41 -4.59
C GLU A 27 0.09 -9.99 -4.80
N CYS A 28 -0.56 -9.43 -3.79
CA CYS A 28 -1.05 -8.05 -3.84
C CYS A 28 0.10 -7.04 -3.72
N LYS A 29 1.10 -7.33 -2.87
CA LYS A 29 2.30 -6.51 -2.70
C LYS A 29 3.09 -6.43 -4.01
N GLU A 30 3.38 -7.58 -4.63
CA GLU A 30 4.02 -7.64 -5.95
C GLU A 30 3.21 -6.86 -6.99
N LYS A 31 1.89 -7.07 -7.07
CA LYS A 31 1.06 -6.32 -8.03
C LYS A 31 1.12 -4.81 -7.77
N PHE A 32 1.08 -4.36 -6.53
CA PHE A 32 1.23 -2.93 -6.25
C PHE A 32 2.62 -2.39 -6.55
N GLU A 33 3.68 -3.18 -6.35
CA GLU A 33 5.05 -2.81 -6.73
C GLU A 33 5.25 -2.76 -8.25
N ILE A 34 4.67 -3.71 -8.99
CA ILE A 34 4.75 -3.77 -10.45
C ILE A 34 3.94 -2.64 -11.09
N TRP A 35 2.69 -2.46 -10.64
CA TRP A 35 1.77 -1.49 -11.24
C TRP A 35 1.94 -0.08 -10.70
N ARG A 36 2.51 0.08 -9.50
CA ARG A 36 2.77 1.36 -8.81
C ARG A 36 1.60 2.35 -8.97
N PRO A 37 0.41 2.01 -8.45
CA PRO A 37 -0.75 2.86 -8.61
C PRO A 37 -0.51 4.22 -7.93
N GLN A 38 -0.74 5.29 -8.68
CA GLN A 38 -0.61 6.68 -8.20
C GLN A 38 -1.68 7.07 -7.16
N ASN A 39 -2.80 6.34 -7.12
CA ASN A 39 -3.92 6.59 -6.23
C ASN A 39 -4.72 5.32 -5.95
N LEU A 40 -5.58 5.38 -4.94
CA LEU A 40 -6.43 4.26 -4.54
C LEU A 40 -7.39 3.83 -5.67
N ALA A 41 -7.84 4.76 -6.53
CA ALA A 41 -8.64 4.44 -7.72
C ALA A 41 -7.91 3.53 -8.71
N ALA A 42 -6.63 3.83 -8.98
CA ALA A 42 -5.78 3.02 -9.85
C ALA A 42 -5.53 1.64 -9.23
N ALA A 43 -5.26 1.59 -7.93
CA ALA A 43 -5.12 0.34 -7.19
C ALA A 43 -6.37 -0.55 -7.32
N SER A 44 -7.57 0.05 -7.27
CA SER A 44 -8.83 -0.66 -7.44
C SER A 44 -9.10 -1.19 -8.85
N ARG A 45 -8.36 -0.71 -9.87
CA ARG A 45 -8.47 -1.22 -11.25
C ARG A 45 -7.52 -2.38 -11.53
N ILE A 46 -6.57 -2.66 -10.64
CA ILE A 46 -5.60 -3.72 -10.86
C ILE A 46 -6.32 -5.08 -10.73
N PRO A 47 -6.27 -5.93 -11.78
CA PRO A 47 -6.92 -7.23 -11.75
C PRO A 47 -6.26 -8.13 -10.70
N GLY A 48 -7.09 -8.74 -9.84
CA GLY A 48 -6.61 -9.60 -8.76
C GLY A 48 -6.17 -8.86 -7.50
N VAL A 49 -6.38 -7.55 -7.41
CA VAL A 49 -6.36 -6.84 -6.13
C VAL A 49 -7.66 -7.11 -5.38
N THR A 50 -7.55 -7.55 -4.13
CA THR A 50 -8.71 -7.83 -3.30
C THR A 50 -9.22 -6.56 -2.62
N PRO A 51 -10.53 -6.47 -2.31
CA PRO A 51 -11.07 -5.34 -1.55
C PRO A 51 -10.45 -5.25 -0.15
N GLN A 52 -10.01 -6.36 0.42
CA GLN A 52 -9.28 -6.39 1.69
C GLN A 52 -7.94 -5.65 1.57
N ALA A 53 -7.22 -5.86 0.45
CA ALA A 53 -5.98 -5.16 0.17
C ALA A 53 -6.16 -3.64 0.04
N LEU A 54 -7.21 -3.20 -0.64
CA LEU A 54 -7.54 -1.77 -0.75
C LEU A 54 -7.85 -1.14 0.61
N CYS A 55 -8.60 -1.83 1.47
CA CYS A 55 -8.85 -1.36 2.84
C CYS A 55 -7.57 -1.28 3.68
N SER A 56 -6.68 -2.26 3.57
CA SER A 56 -5.39 -2.25 4.30
C SER A 56 -4.50 -1.10 3.82
N LEU A 57 -4.40 -0.88 2.51
CA LEU A 57 -3.69 0.26 1.92
C LEU A 57 -4.29 1.60 2.36
N LEU A 58 -5.62 1.73 2.34
CA LEU A 58 -6.30 2.95 2.78
C LEU A 58 -6.04 3.23 4.26
N ARG A 59 -6.10 2.21 5.13
CA ARG A 59 -5.76 2.37 6.55
C ARG A 59 -4.31 2.78 6.74
N TYR A 60 -3.40 2.22 5.96
CA TYR A 60 -1.98 2.59 5.99
C TYR A 60 -1.78 4.06 5.59
N LEU A 61 -2.44 4.54 4.53
CA LEU A 61 -2.37 5.94 4.09
C LEU A 61 -2.99 6.92 5.11
N LYS A 62 -4.09 6.51 5.78
CA LYS A 62 -4.74 7.33 6.80
C LYS A 62 -4.03 7.28 8.15
N ALA A 63 -3.13 6.32 8.38
CA ALA A 63 -2.37 6.22 9.61
C ALA A 63 -1.26 7.29 9.62
N PRO A 64 -1.30 8.28 10.52
CA PRO A 64 -0.38 9.42 10.52
C PRO A 64 1.05 9.12 11.04
N THR A 65 1.41 7.84 11.21
CA THR A 65 2.61 7.43 11.93
C THR A 65 3.29 6.25 11.24
N GLN A 66 4.05 6.51 10.18
CA GLN A 66 5.11 5.57 9.79
C GLN A 66 6.33 6.28 9.16
N SER A 67 6.55 7.55 9.46
CA SER A 67 7.69 8.34 8.97
C SER A 67 9.05 7.99 9.63
N LEU A 68 9.16 6.91 10.42
CA LEU A 68 10.38 6.64 11.21
C LEU A 68 10.93 5.20 11.12
N ALA A 69 10.31 4.27 10.38
CA ALA A 69 10.67 2.85 10.51
C ALA A 69 11.58 2.25 9.40
N ASN A 70 11.92 2.97 8.32
CA ASN A 70 12.72 2.40 7.22
C ASN A 70 14.22 2.76 7.20
N SER A 71 14.78 3.29 8.29
CA SER A 71 16.24 3.46 8.43
C SER A 71 16.98 2.22 8.99
N ILE A 72 16.37 1.03 9.04
CA ILE A 72 17.03 -0.18 9.57
C ILE A 72 17.00 -1.31 8.54
N GLY A 73 17.73 -1.08 7.46
CA GLY A 73 18.07 -2.09 6.46
C GLY A 73 19.58 -2.13 6.20
N GLU A 74 20.44 -1.89 7.19
CA GLU A 74 21.89 -2.10 7.02
C GLU A 74 22.61 -2.27 8.38
N SER A 75 22.60 -3.47 8.93
CA SER A 75 23.58 -3.90 9.93
C SER A 75 23.71 -5.41 9.91
N ALA A 76 24.82 -5.86 9.31
CA ALA A 76 25.52 -7.11 9.58
C ALA A 76 24.70 -8.41 9.60
N LYS A 77 24.68 -9.08 8.44
CA LYS A 77 24.53 -10.53 8.39
C LYS A 77 25.94 -11.15 8.36
N LEU A 78 26.33 -11.71 9.51
CA LEU A 78 27.52 -12.52 9.83
C LEU A 78 28.89 -11.83 9.84
#